data_AF-A0A9P0GWY3-F1
#
_entry.id   AF-A0A9P0GWY3-F1
#
_cell.length_a   1.000
_cell.length_b   1.000
_cell.length_c   1.000
_cell.angle_alpha   90.00
_cell.angle_beta   90.00
_cell.angle_gamma   90.00
#
_symmetry.space_group_name_H-M   'P 1'
#
loop_
_entity.id
_entity.type
_entity.pdbx_description
1 polymer ?
#
loop_
_entity_poly.entity_id
_entity_poly.type
_entity_poly.pdbx_seq_one_letter_code
_entity_poly.pdbx_strand_id
1 'polypeptide(L)'
;MNANNYVFSFNFKAKMEETRRKREMKMAVCSYLQRRNYNAPATFLATRKQQRIYSSIHTAIGRSNSILPICDSSVIDPVIIDQNFTKLLMWLREQTKFKNRFHDIEYIIAPLFCHIFTEFLRFEHTDKAATFFKCHFPSINENKCDNTIKELILCNGEFKPKDAEVSKFKEKFKKNRIVIKLSPESFKSLKKFVYDNCHIVFVQVLHTYFDFQVVVCPTKFEERTMYLSEKPKENKCQKMFNVIKELNKLPPPVCKLSISNNNYQVSCGIIKRQSGIVIFGESNVLRIMPIHSFDSILNLDSTNQITFTHHSNYICAVDISRDNSTLVTTSADNTLCIYDLTDFRLVRKCLGHVNPVYCVKISNNGTYVATGSGDTTARLWDISTGRQLRVYCGHSQSVTCVTFHPNCLYLATGSADKNIRLWCVNKAVCVRLMHASKGTINHLAFGPCGKLLACASEDKNIKIFEVLTSKIIAELRCKEFHIVKVVWNKTGSEICAGTLEGVVKVWNVARLKENCDNNKYIESMVTYPIHSNLLDIEYAFGTYAVLTIDKQDSYV
;
A
#
# COMPACT_ATOMS: atom_id res chain seq x y z
N MET A 1 -46.04 -10.83 24.50
CA MET A 1 -45.14 -10.16 25.46
C MET A 1 -44.06 -11.06 26.10
N ASN A 2 -44.18 -12.40 26.08
CA ASN A 2 -43.20 -13.27 26.77
C ASN A 2 -41.89 -13.54 26.01
N ALA A 3 -41.87 -13.52 24.66
CA ALA A 3 -40.64 -13.80 23.90
C ALA A 3 -39.55 -12.70 24.05
N ASN A 4 -39.95 -11.43 24.16
CA ASN A 4 -39.01 -10.32 24.34
C ASN A 4 -38.35 -10.32 25.73
N ASN A 5 -39.04 -10.79 26.77
CA ASN A 5 -38.50 -10.86 28.13
C ASN A 5 -37.47 -11.98 28.30
N TYR A 6 -37.61 -13.10 27.56
CA TYR A 6 -36.61 -14.16 27.53
C TYR A 6 -35.32 -13.75 26.80
N VAL A 7 -35.42 -13.04 25.67
CA VAL A 7 -34.24 -12.51 24.95
C VAL A 7 -33.52 -11.43 25.77
N PHE A 8 -34.25 -10.54 26.44
CA PHE A 8 -33.66 -9.53 27.31
C PHE A 8 -32.97 -10.14 28.55
N SER A 9 -33.59 -11.13 29.20
CA SER A 9 -33.00 -11.79 30.37
C SER A 9 -31.78 -12.66 30.02
N PHE A 10 -31.77 -13.31 28.86
CA PHE A 10 -30.62 -14.08 28.38
C PHE A 10 -29.42 -13.18 28.04
N ASN A 11 -29.65 -12.06 27.33
CA ASN A 11 -28.62 -11.06 27.06
C ASN A 11 -28.08 -10.41 28.33
N PHE A 12 -28.93 -10.18 29.34
CA PHE A 12 -28.52 -9.63 30.63
C PHE A 12 -27.65 -10.62 31.43
N LYS A 13 -28.03 -11.90 31.47
CA LYS A 13 -27.23 -12.97 32.10
C LYS A 13 -25.87 -13.15 31.42
N ALA A 14 -25.83 -13.17 30.08
CA ALA A 14 -24.59 -13.26 29.32
C ALA A 14 -23.65 -12.07 29.60
N LYS A 15 -24.20 -10.85 29.71
CA LYS A 15 -23.45 -9.63 30.05
C LYS A 15 -22.96 -9.64 31.50
N MET A 16 -23.75 -10.18 32.44
CA MET A 16 -23.32 -10.41 33.83
C MET A 16 -22.19 -11.44 33.93
N GLU A 17 -22.29 -12.55 33.20
CA GLU A 17 -21.22 -13.55 33.15
C GLU A 17 -19.93 -13.00 32.52
N GLU A 18 -20.04 -12.20 31.47
CA GLU A 18 -18.87 -11.58 30.84
C GLU A 18 -18.20 -10.56 31.77
N THR A 19 -18.98 -9.76 32.52
CA THR A 19 -18.43 -8.85 33.54
C THR A 19 -17.82 -9.60 34.72
N ARG A 20 -18.41 -10.72 35.16
CA ARG A 20 -17.84 -11.60 36.18
C ARG A 20 -16.52 -12.22 35.72
N ARG A 21 -16.47 -12.79 34.52
CA ARG A 21 -15.23 -13.34 33.92
C ARG A 21 -14.15 -12.28 33.76
N LYS A 22 -14.50 -11.04 33.38
CA LYS A 22 -13.57 -9.91 33.30
C LYS A 22 -12.98 -9.59 34.68
N ARG A 23 -13.77 -9.63 35.76
CA ARG A 23 -13.29 -9.43 37.14
C ARG A 23 -12.38 -10.57 37.61
N GLU A 24 -12.77 -11.81 37.36
CA GLU A 24 -11.98 -13.00 37.69
C GLU A 24 -10.62 -13.00 36.95
N MET A 25 -10.61 -12.68 35.65
CA MET A 25 -9.37 -12.50 34.89
C MET A 25 -8.52 -11.38 35.47
N LYS A 26 -9.10 -10.24 35.83
CA LYS A 26 -8.35 -9.12 36.42
C LYS A 26 -7.67 -9.54 37.73
N MET A 27 -8.36 -10.29 38.59
CA MET A 27 -7.78 -10.82 39.83
C MET A 27 -6.66 -11.85 39.58
N ALA A 28 -6.85 -12.75 38.62
CA ALA A 28 -5.82 -13.70 38.21
C ALA A 28 -4.58 -13.02 37.63
N VAL A 29 -4.75 -11.98 36.82
CA VAL A 29 -3.63 -11.21 36.23
C VAL A 29 -2.92 -10.40 37.31
N CYS A 30 -3.65 -9.71 38.19
CA CYS A 30 -3.04 -8.95 39.29
C CYS A 30 -2.24 -9.86 40.22
N SER A 31 -2.79 -11.01 40.61
CA SER A 31 -2.06 -11.98 41.45
C SER A 31 -0.84 -12.57 40.73
N TYR A 32 -0.92 -12.82 39.43
CA TYR A 32 0.23 -13.24 38.62
C TYR A 32 1.34 -12.18 38.57
N LEU A 33 0.98 -10.91 38.34
CA LEU A 33 1.94 -9.78 38.29
C LEU A 33 2.60 -9.55 39.65
N GLN A 34 1.84 -9.62 40.73
CA GLN A 34 2.35 -9.55 42.11
C GLN A 34 3.36 -10.67 42.39
N ARG A 35 3.08 -11.92 41.98
CA ARG A 35 4.01 -13.05 42.11
C ARG A 35 5.31 -12.87 41.30
N ARG A 36 5.28 -12.05 40.26
CA ARG A 36 6.44 -11.73 39.41
C ARG A 36 7.18 -10.47 39.86
N ASN A 37 6.80 -9.87 41.00
CA ASN A 37 7.33 -8.60 41.50
C ASN A 37 7.21 -7.44 40.51
N TYR A 38 6.21 -7.49 39.62
CA TYR A 38 5.82 -6.31 38.85
C TYR A 38 4.85 -5.49 39.70
N ASN A 39 5.19 -4.21 39.96
CA ASN A 39 4.29 -3.30 40.67
C ASN A 39 2.97 -3.13 39.90
N ALA A 40 1.83 -3.20 40.60
CA ALA A 40 0.54 -2.76 40.07
C ALA A 40 -0.04 -1.67 41.00
N PRO A 41 -0.65 -0.56 40.54
CA PRO A 41 -0.48 0.14 39.26
C PRO A 41 -0.71 1.67 39.38
N ALA A 42 0.34 2.50 39.38
CA ALA A 42 0.19 3.89 38.91
C ALA A 42 0.08 3.96 37.36
N THR A 43 0.34 2.84 36.68
CA THR A 43 0.36 2.69 35.22
C THR A 43 -1.00 2.36 34.60
N PHE A 44 -1.98 1.83 35.36
CA PHE A 44 -3.35 1.61 34.82
C PHE A 44 -4.14 2.90 34.56
N LEU A 45 -3.65 4.04 35.08
CA LEU A 45 -4.19 5.37 34.82
C LEU A 45 -3.36 6.11 33.74
N ALA A 46 -2.63 5.38 32.88
CA ALA A 46 -1.91 5.99 31.78
C ALA A 46 -2.89 6.74 30.87
N THR A 47 -2.75 8.07 30.93
CA THR A 47 -3.62 9.06 30.31
C THR A 47 -3.82 8.80 28.82
N ARG A 48 -5.09 8.94 28.44
CA ARG A 48 -5.71 8.96 27.11
C ARG A 48 -5.10 10.02 26.17
N LYS A 49 -3.78 10.04 25.99
CA LYS A 49 -3.16 10.89 24.96
C LYS A 49 -3.33 10.16 23.64
N GLN A 50 -4.37 10.55 22.90
CA GLN A 50 -4.54 10.21 21.49
C GLN A 50 -3.22 10.49 20.76
N GLN A 51 -2.43 9.46 20.50
CA GLN A 51 -1.37 9.59 19.51
C GLN A 51 -2.08 9.60 18.17
N ARG A 52 -2.33 10.80 17.66
CA ARG A 52 -2.77 10.97 16.27
C ARG A 52 -1.71 10.35 15.38
N ILE A 53 -2.08 9.25 14.73
CA ILE A 53 -1.35 8.79 13.56
C ILE A 53 -1.65 9.81 12.48
N TYR A 54 -0.74 10.76 12.29
CA TYR A 54 -0.80 11.62 11.11
C TYR A 54 -0.64 10.72 9.89
N SER A 55 -1.51 10.89 8.89
CA SER A 55 -1.24 10.37 7.56
C SER A 55 0.14 10.89 7.14
N SER A 56 1.02 9.98 6.76
CA SER A 56 2.43 10.20 6.43
C SER A 56 2.62 10.98 5.12
N ILE A 57 1.78 11.98 4.85
CA ILE A 57 1.78 12.81 3.64
C ILE A 57 3.06 13.67 3.61
N HIS A 58 3.56 14.08 4.79
CA HIS A 58 4.74 14.95 4.92
C HIS A 58 6.04 14.22 5.31
N THR A 59 6.02 12.90 5.47
CA THR A 59 7.24 12.17 5.85
C THR A 59 8.04 11.79 4.61
N ALA A 60 9.36 11.93 4.68
CA ALA A 60 10.28 11.49 3.63
C ALA A 60 10.06 10.01 3.27
N ILE A 61 10.33 9.66 2.01
CA ILE A 61 10.24 8.29 1.50
C ILE A 61 11.29 7.45 2.22
N GLY A 62 10.85 6.38 2.87
CA GLY A 62 11.74 5.43 3.53
C GLY A 62 12.48 4.56 2.54
N ARG A 63 13.76 4.28 2.80
CA ARG A 63 14.55 3.37 1.95
C ARG A 63 14.09 1.93 2.09
N SER A 64 14.24 1.15 1.01
CA SER A 64 13.90 -0.27 0.98
C SER A 64 14.88 -1.17 1.75
N ASN A 65 15.94 -0.64 2.35
CA ASN A 65 17.10 -1.41 2.81
C ASN A 65 16.81 -2.42 3.94
N SER A 66 15.70 -2.26 4.70
CA SER A 66 15.32 -3.19 5.77
C SER A 66 13.80 -3.24 5.98
N ILE A 67 13.32 -4.11 6.88
CA ILE A 67 11.91 -4.17 7.31
C ILE A 67 11.43 -2.80 7.84
N LEU A 68 12.35 -1.99 8.38
CA LEU A 68 12.07 -0.60 8.71
C LEU A 68 12.47 0.35 7.57
N PRO A 69 11.59 1.28 7.20
CA PRO A 69 12.02 2.46 6.46
C PRO A 69 12.90 3.29 7.40
N ILE A 70 14.21 3.31 7.13
CA ILE A 70 15.15 4.22 7.80
C ILE A 70 15.06 5.54 7.05
N CYS A 71 14.62 6.59 7.75
CA CYS A 71 14.65 7.98 7.28
C CYS A 71 15.72 8.71 8.09
N ASP A 72 17.00 8.56 7.72
CA ASP A 72 18.05 9.39 8.31
C ASP A 72 17.99 10.76 7.64
N SER A 73 17.25 11.69 8.25
CA SER A 73 17.04 13.04 7.72
C SER A 73 18.14 14.04 8.13
N SER A 74 19.25 13.57 8.70
CA SER A 74 20.32 14.44 9.24
C SER A 74 21.39 14.80 8.21
N VAL A 75 21.46 14.10 7.07
CA VAL A 75 22.42 14.35 5.99
C VAL A 75 21.67 14.67 4.70
N ILE A 76 22.18 15.62 3.90
CA ILE A 76 21.64 15.93 2.58
C ILE A 76 21.76 14.68 1.70
N ASP A 77 20.65 13.95 1.56
CA ASP A 77 20.60 12.69 0.84
C ASP A 77 20.56 12.94 -0.68
N PRO A 78 21.59 12.51 -1.46
CA PRO A 78 21.64 12.76 -2.90
C PRO A 78 20.45 12.15 -3.67
N VAL A 79 19.93 11.03 -3.19
CA VAL A 79 18.81 10.31 -3.81
C VAL A 79 17.51 11.11 -3.69
N ILE A 80 17.28 11.81 -2.58
CA ILE A 80 16.08 12.64 -2.40
C ILE A 80 16.14 13.84 -3.36
N ILE A 81 17.33 14.42 -3.54
CA ILE A 81 17.54 15.51 -4.49
C ILE A 81 17.29 15.03 -5.92
N ASP A 82 17.85 13.89 -6.31
CA ASP A 82 17.66 13.26 -7.62
C ASP A 82 16.16 12.96 -7.90
N GLN A 83 15.44 12.40 -6.92
CA GLN A 83 14.00 12.17 -7.03
C GLN A 83 13.20 13.47 -7.20
N ASN A 84 13.53 14.52 -6.45
CA ASN A 84 12.84 15.82 -6.60
C ASN A 84 13.12 16.46 -7.95
N PHE A 85 14.35 16.35 -8.46
CA PHE A 85 14.72 16.82 -9.79
C PHE A 85 13.96 16.05 -10.88
N THR A 86 13.87 14.72 -10.74
CA THR A 86 13.08 13.86 -11.65
C THR A 86 11.60 14.23 -11.62
N LYS A 87 11.01 14.48 -10.44
CA LYS A 87 9.63 14.95 -10.32
C LYS A 87 9.40 16.28 -11.03
N LEU A 88 10.33 17.23 -10.89
CA LEU A 88 10.25 18.51 -11.59
C LEU A 88 10.27 18.32 -13.11
N LEU A 89 11.14 17.45 -13.62
CA LEU A 89 11.20 17.13 -15.06
C LEU A 89 9.91 16.48 -15.57
N MET A 90 9.36 15.51 -14.83
CA MET A 90 8.09 14.86 -15.21
C MET A 90 6.94 15.88 -15.22
N TRP A 91 6.85 16.72 -14.19
CA TRP A 91 5.85 17.77 -14.12
C TRP A 91 5.98 18.76 -15.28
N LEU A 92 7.20 19.19 -15.63
CA LEU A 92 7.43 20.07 -16.77
C LEU A 92 7.01 19.43 -18.10
N ARG A 93 7.34 18.15 -18.32
CA ARG A 93 6.90 17.41 -19.50
C ARG A 93 5.38 17.29 -19.60
N GLU A 94 4.69 17.18 -18.48
CA GLU A 94 3.22 17.21 -18.45
C GLU A 94 2.70 18.62 -18.78
N GLN A 95 3.26 19.66 -18.17
CA GLN A 95 2.82 21.04 -18.42
C GLN A 95 3.05 21.48 -19.88
N THR A 96 4.17 21.11 -20.49
CA THR A 96 4.47 21.45 -21.91
C THR A 96 3.56 20.70 -22.89
N LYS A 97 3.18 19.45 -22.59
CA LYS A 97 2.22 18.69 -23.41
C LYS A 97 0.82 19.30 -23.43
N PHE A 98 0.34 19.80 -22.29
CA PHE A 98 -1.03 20.30 -22.18
C PHE A 98 -1.16 21.80 -22.49
N LYS A 99 -0.09 22.59 -22.34
CA LYS A 99 -0.10 24.03 -22.58
C LYS A 99 1.30 24.51 -23.04
N ASN A 100 1.43 25.01 -24.27
CA ASN A 100 2.61 25.72 -24.79
C ASN A 100 2.93 27.06 -24.05
N ARG A 101 2.55 27.20 -22.77
CA ARG A 101 2.56 28.47 -22.01
C ARG A 101 3.73 28.60 -21.03
N PHE A 102 4.51 27.55 -20.80
CA PHE A 102 5.50 27.50 -19.69
C PHE A 102 6.95 27.30 -20.13
N HIS A 103 7.34 27.79 -21.31
CA HIS A 103 8.73 27.70 -21.77
C HIS A 103 9.72 28.44 -20.86
N ASP A 104 9.25 29.44 -20.11
CA ASP A 104 10.06 30.21 -19.15
C ASP A 104 10.63 29.32 -18.02
N ILE A 105 9.89 28.27 -17.62
CA ILE A 105 10.30 27.41 -16.48
C ILE A 105 11.44 26.46 -16.89
N GLU A 106 11.60 26.17 -18.19
CA GLU A 106 12.70 25.34 -18.69
C GLU A 106 14.07 25.97 -18.44
N TYR A 107 14.17 27.30 -18.35
CA TYR A 107 15.42 28.00 -18.04
C TYR A 107 15.95 27.70 -16.63
N ILE A 108 15.12 27.16 -15.72
CA ILE A 108 15.55 26.75 -14.37
C ILE A 108 16.33 25.43 -14.43
N ILE A 109 16.05 24.55 -15.40
CA ILE A 109 16.51 23.15 -15.39
C ILE A 109 18.05 23.07 -15.46
N ALA A 110 18.65 23.75 -16.44
CA ALA A 110 20.08 23.61 -16.70
C ALA A 110 20.94 24.18 -15.55
N PRO A 111 20.67 25.40 -15.04
CA PRO A 111 21.43 25.89 -13.89
C PRO A 111 21.19 25.07 -12.62
N LEU A 112 19.96 24.59 -12.39
CA LEU A 112 19.63 23.76 -11.24
C LEU A 112 20.38 22.42 -11.29
N PHE A 113 20.47 21.81 -12.47
CA PHE A 113 21.24 20.59 -12.70
C PHE A 113 22.73 20.80 -12.35
N CYS A 114 23.33 21.88 -12.85
CA CYS A 114 24.72 22.21 -12.55
C CYS A 114 24.96 22.40 -11.05
N HIS A 115 24.07 23.13 -10.35
CA HIS A 115 24.17 23.34 -8.91
C HIS A 115 24.07 22.03 -8.12
N ILE A 116 23.08 21.20 -8.42
CA ILE A 116 22.90 19.89 -7.77
C ILE A 116 24.12 18.99 -8.00
N PHE A 117 24.64 18.96 -9.23
CA PHE A 117 25.83 18.19 -9.58
C PHE A 117 27.07 18.65 -8.80
N THR A 118 27.28 19.98 -8.67
CA THR A 118 28.40 20.51 -7.86
C THR A 118 28.27 20.21 -6.37
N GLU A 119 27.05 20.18 -5.82
CA GLU A 119 26.81 19.78 -4.43
C GLU A 119 27.09 18.28 -4.24
N PHE A 120 26.74 17.41 -5.19
CA PHE A 120 27.11 15.98 -5.10
C PHE A 120 28.62 15.77 -5.10
N LEU A 121 29.36 16.55 -5.90
CA LEU A 121 30.83 16.55 -5.87
C LEU A 121 31.40 17.09 -4.55
N ARG A 122 30.70 18.04 -3.89
CA ARG A 122 31.12 18.59 -2.59
C ARG A 122 31.00 17.56 -1.47
N PHE A 123 29.94 16.75 -1.49
CA PHE A 123 29.73 15.69 -0.50
C PHE A 123 30.48 14.38 -0.84
N GLU A 124 31.43 14.42 -1.77
CA GLU A 124 32.26 13.27 -2.20
C GLU A 124 31.44 12.05 -2.67
N HIS A 125 30.21 12.26 -3.16
CA HIS A 125 29.37 11.21 -3.72
C HIS A 125 29.59 11.06 -5.22
N THR A 126 30.81 10.70 -5.63
CA THR A 126 31.25 10.63 -7.03
C THR A 126 30.39 9.68 -7.88
N ASP A 127 30.07 8.50 -7.36
CA ASP A 127 29.30 7.49 -8.10
C ASP A 127 27.88 7.97 -8.39
N LYS A 128 27.25 8.62 -7.41
CA LYS A 128 25.89 9.18 -7.55
C LYS A 128 25.89 10.40 -8.46
N ALA A 129 26.94 11.22 -8.41
CA ALA A 129 27.10 12.34 -9.34
C ALA A 129 27.21 11.82 -10.79
N ALA A 130 27.97 10.76 -11.03
CA ALA A 130 28.09 10.14 -12.34
C ALA A 130 26.77 9.54 -12.84
N THR A 131 26.01 8.84 -11.97
CA THR A 131 24.67 8.34 -12.35
C THR A 131 23.68 9.48 -12.61
N PHE A 132 23.70 10.52 -11.78
CA PHE A 132 22.83 11.70 -11.96
C PHE A 132 23.11 12.40 -13.28
N PHE A 133 24.40 12.59 -13.61
CA PHE A 133 24.82 13.15 -14.89
C PHE A 133 24.30 12.31 -16.06
N LYS A 134 24.58 11.00 -16.08
CA LYS A 134 24.14 10.10 -17.16
C LYS A 134 22.61 10.09 -17.35
N CYS A 135 21.84 10.09 -16.28
CA CYS A 135 20.37 10.00 -16.36
C CYS A 135 19.71 11.29 -16.84
N HIS A 136 20.19 12.45 -16.38
CA HIS A 136 19.48 13.72 -16.60
C HIS A 136 20.07 14.57 -17.71
N PHE A 137 21.34 14.34 -18.10
CA PHE A 137 21.98 15.08 -19.18
C PHE A 137 21.18 15.09 -20.49
N PRO A 138 20.62 13.95 -20.98
CA PRO A 138 19.84 13.95 -22.23
C PRO A 138 18.55 14.78 -22.18
N SER A 139 18.11 15.21 -20.99
CA SER A 139 16.87 15.97 -20.82
C SER A 139 17.06 17.49 -20.88
N ILE A 140 18.30 17.96 -20.96
CA ILE A 140 18.65 19.39 -20.96
C ILE A 140 18.70 19.89 -22.41
N ASN A 141 17.93 20.93 -22.70
CA ASN A 141 17.90 21.54 -24.03
C ASN A 141 19.15 22.41 -24.27
N GLU A 142 20.07 21.93 -25.12
CA GLU A 142 21.31 22.64 -25.49
C GLU A 142 21.06 24.05 -26.06
N ASN A 143 19.94 24.24 -26.75
CA ASN A 143 19.60 25.51 -27.43
C ASN A 143 19.22 26.65 -26.47
N LYS A 144 18.84 26.35 -25.23
CA LYS A 144 18.38 27.34 -24.23
C LYS A 144 19.40 27.59 -23.10
N CYS A 145 20.58 26.99 -23.19
CA CYS A 145 21.63 27.11 -22.18
C CYS A 145 22.60 28.25 -22.48
N ASP A 146 23.03 28.98 -21.44
CA ASP A 146 24.12 29.95 -21.53
C ASP A 146 25.43 29.28 -21.98
N ASN A 147 26.30 30.03 -22.67
CA ASN A 147 27.59 29.51 -23.16
C ASN A 147 28.48 28.91 -22.06
N THR A 148 28.35 29.38 -20.81
CA THR A 148 29.06 28.85 -19.64
C THR A 148 28.52 27.50 -19.16
N ILE A 149 27.24 27.22 -19.38
CA ILE A 149 26.61 25.93 -19.09
C ILE A 149 26.96 24.94 -20.21
N LYS A 150 27.06 25.43 -21.46
CA LYS A 150 27.55 24.66 -22.61
C LYS A 150 29.00 24.19 -22.43
N GLU A 151 29.87 25.02 -21.87
CA GLU A 151 31.26 24.64 -21.54
C GLU A 151 31.34 23.48 -20.53
N LEU A 152 30.45 23.43 -19.53
CA LEU A 152 30.37 22.28 -18.59
C LEU A 152 29.82 21.01 -19.23
N ILE A 153 28.83 21.20 -20.12
CA ILE A 153 28.20 20.12 -20.89
C ILE A 153 29.25 19.44 -21.78
N LEU A 154 30.22 20.20 -22.31
CA LEU A 154 31.30 19.70 -23.16
C LEU A 154 32.40 18.94 -22.41
N CYS A 155 32.58 19.13 -21.10
CA CYS A 155 33.66 18.50 -20.32
C CYS A 155 33.39 17.03 -19.90
N ASN A 156 32.35 16.36 -20.43
CA ASN A 156 32.14 14.90 -20.32
C ASN A 156 32.25 14.25 -18.91
N GLY A 157 31.91 14.96 -17.83
CA GLY A 157 31.54 14.34 -16.55
C GLY A 157 32.65 13.59 -15.77
N GLU A 158 33.91 13.60 -16.21
CA GLU A 158 35.03 12.99 -15.47
C GLU A 158 35.63 13.93 -14.41
N PHE A 159 34.79 14.50 -13.55
CA PHE A 159 35.25 15.41 -12.51
C PHE A 159 35.57 14.66 -11.22
N LYS A 160 36.85 14.62 -10.83
CA LYS A 160 37.27 14.27 -9.47
C LYS A 160 37.15 15.50 -8.58
N PRO A 161 36.83 15.34 -7.28
CA PRO A 161 36.60 16.47 -6.36
C PRO A 161 37.81 17.41 -6.20
N LYS A 162 39.02 16.95 -6.59
CA LYS A 162 40.29 17.68 -6.51
C LYS A 162 40.69 18.40 -7.81
N ASP A 163 39.91 18.32 -8.87
CA ASP A 163 40.28 18.97 -10.14
C ASP A 163 40.18 20.50 -10.03
N ALA A 164 41.22 21.19 -10.51
CA ALA A 164 41.35 22.64 -10.45
C ALA A 164 40.27 23.40 -11.25
N GLU A 165 39.64 22.73 -12.22
CA GLU A 165 38.54 23.27 -13.00
C GLU A 165 37.24 23.29 -12.19
N VAL A 166 37.00 22.26 -11.38
CA VAL A 166 35.83 22.17 -10.50
C VAL A 166 35.89 23.23 -9.40
N SER A 167 37.07 23.56 -8.88
CA SER A 167 37.22 24.63 -7.88
C SER A 167 36.99 26.03 -8.45
N LYS A 168 37.52 26.35 -9.64
CA LYS A 168 37.21 27.60 -10.37
C LYS A 168 35.72 27.71 -10.66
N PHE A 169 35.10 26.60 -11.04
CA PHE A 169 33.68 26.53 -11.32
C PHE A 169 32.81 26.75 -10.06
N LYS A 170 33.18 26.10 -8.95
CA LYS A 170 32.57 26.28 -7.62
C LYS A 170 32.58 27.73 -7.18
N GLU A 171 33.67 28.46 -7.42
CA GLU A 171 33.77 29.88 -7.06
C GLU A 171 32.87 30.77 -7.91
N LYS A 172 32.72 30.47 -9.21
CA LYS A 172 31.88 31.25 -10.14
C LYS A 172 30.39 31.12 -9.85
N PHE A 173 29.92 29.90 -9.55
CA PHE A 173 28.50 29.63 -9.22
C PHE A 173 28.11 29.96 -7.78
N LYS A 174 29.07 30.07 -6.85
CA LYS A 174 28.79 30.54 -5.47
C LYS A 174 28.70 32.07 -5.35
N LYS A 175 29.43 32.81 -6.19
CA LYS A 175 29.45 34.27 -6.13
C LYS A 175 28.19 34.92 -6.71
N ASN A 176 27.55 34.28 -7.69
CA ASN A 176 26.45 34.88 -8.44
C ASN A 176 25.15 34.09 -8.21
N ARG A 177 24.11 34.76 -7.67
CA ARG A 177 22.75 34.23 -7.75
C ARG A 177 22.26 34.33 -9.19
N ILE A 178 21.62 33.27 -9.66
CA ILE A 178 21.11 33.22 -11.03
C ILE A 178 19.75 33.90 -11.07
N VAL A 179 19.69 35.00 -11.81
CA VAL A 179 18.46 35.77 -11.98
C VAL A 179 17.63 35.12 -13.07
N ILE A 180 16.43 34.64 -12.75
CA ILE A 180 15.51 34.06 -13.72
C ILE A 180 14.28 34.94 -13.82
N LYS A 181 13.98 35.33 -15.06
CA LYS A 181 12.79 36.10 -15.42
C LYS A 181 11.65 35.14 -15.71
N LEU A 182 10.59 35.17 -14.89
CA LEU A 182 9.41 34.33 -15.06
C LEU A 182 8.15 35.17 -15.22
N SER A 183 7.20 34.68 -16.01
CA SER A 183 5.82 35.18 -16.00
C SER A 183 5.11 34.87 -14.67
N PRO A 184 4.15 35.71 -14.23
CA PRO A 184 3.46 35.55 -12.94
C PRO A 184 2.66 34.24 -12.83
N GLU A 185 2.07 33.76 -13.94
CA GLU A 185 1.35 32.48 -13.99
C GLU A 185 2.29 31.27 -13.82
N SER A 186 3.45 31.33 -14.46
CA SER A 186 4.51 30.33 -14.36
C SER A 186 5.05 30.24 -12.94
N PHE A 187 5.32 31.39 -12.32
CA PHE A 187 5.80 31.45 -10.94
C PHE A 187 4.77 30.89 -9.94
N LYS A 188 3.48 31.22 -10.10
CA LYS A 188 2.42 30.69 -9.24
C LYS A 188 2.29 29.16 -9.35
N SER A 189 2.42 28.63 -10.57
CA SER A 189 2.33 27.19 -10.84
C SER A 189 3.54 26.45 -10.28
N LEU A 190 4.75 26.98 -10.49
CA LEU A 190 5.98 26.45 -9.92
C LEU A 190 5.93 26.46 -8.39
N LYS A 191 5.49 27.58 -7.79
CA LYS A 191 5.34 27.70 -6.34
C LYS A 191 4.40 26.62 -5.79
N LYS A 192 3.24 26.43 -6.41
CA LYS A 192 2.28 25.39 -5.99
C LYS A 192 2.89 23.99 -6.08
N PHE A 193 3.55 23.67 -7.19
CA PHE A 193 4.20 22.38 -7.38
C PHE A 193 5.27 22.08 -6.31
N VAL A 194 6.13 23.06 -6.03
CA VAL A 194 7.23 22.93 -5.07
C VAL A 194 6.72 22.70 -3.65
N TYR A 195 5.64 23.39 -3.22
CA TYR A 195 5.06 23.19 -1.89
C TYR A 195 4.35 21.84 -1.74
N ASP A 196 3.67 21.36 -2.78
CA ASP A 196 2.86 20.15 -2.70
C ASP A 196 3.70 18.87 -2.84
N ASN A 197 4.75 18.88 -3.68
CA ASN A 197 5.40 17.64 -4.14
C ASN A 197 6.89 17.48 -3.82
N CYS A 198 7.59 18.58 -3.54
CA CYS A 198 9.04 18.58 -3.33
C CYS A 198 9.41 18.55 -1.84
N HIS A 199 10.56 17.94 -1.53
CA HIS A 199 11.12 18.00 -0.19
C HIS A 199 11.63 19.41 0.16
N ILE A 200 11.62 19.79 1.44
CA ILE A 200 12.05 21.13 1.90
C ILE A 200 13.48 21.50 1.48
N VAL A 201 14.37 20.51 1.36
CA VAL A 201 15.74 20.67 0.86
C VAL A 201 15.76 21.27 -0.55
N PHE A 202 14.82 20.87 -1.41
CA PHE A 202 14.71 21.41 -2.76
C PHE A 202 14.33 22.90 -2.76
N VAL A 203 13.45 23.30 -1.83
CA VAL A 203 13.07 24.71 -1.63
C VAL A 203 14.27 25.53 -1.16
N GLN A 204 15.07 24.98 -0.24
CA GLN A 204 16.29 25.61 0.24
C GLN A 204 17.32 25.80 -0.88
N VAL A 205 17.50 24.79 -1.75
CA VAL A 205 18.37 24.89 -2.94
C VAL A 205 17.85 26.00 -3.87
N LEU A 206 16.56 26.06 -4.14
CA LEU A 206 16.00 27.12 -4.99
C LEU A 206 16.21 28.52 -4.38
N HIS A 207 15.98 28.68 -3.07
CA HIS A 207 16.12 29.96 -2.38
C HIS A 207 17.58 30.43 -2.25
N THR A 208 18.53 29.50 -2.18
CA THR A 208 19.96 29.84 -2.01
C THR A 208 20.59 30.31 -3.31
N TYR A 209 20.23 29.69 -4.43
CA TYR A 209 20.91 29.89 -5.72
C TYR A 209 20.16 30.75 -6.74
N PHE A 210 18.82 30.84 -6.66
CA PHE A 210 18.01 31.57 -7.63
C PHE A 210 17.41 32.84 -7.05
N ASP A 211 17.38 33.88 -7.87
CA ASP A 211 16.58 35.06 -7.65
C ASP A 211 15.51 35.16 -8.75
N PHE A 212 14.24 35.07 -8.36
CA PHE A 212 13.12 35.02 -9.29
C PHE A 212 12.57 36.43 -9.51
N GLN A 213 12.80 36.99 -10.70
CA GLN A 213 12.21 38.26 -11.12
C GLN A 213 10.93 38.00 -11.90
N VAL A 214 9.80 38.50 -11.41
CA VAL A 214 8.53 38.38 -12.11
C VAL A 214 8.43 39.49 -13.15
N VAL A 215 8.48 39.12 -14.44
CA VAL A 215 8.34 40.09 -15.54
C VAL A 215 6.87 40.14 -15.95
N VAL A 216 6.25 41.29 -15.72
CA VAL A 216 4.91 41.58 -16.23
C VAL A 216 5.07 42.07 -17.68
N CYS A 217 4.89 41.18 -18.66
CA CYS A 217 4.80 41.61 -20.06
C CYS A 217 3.46 42.35 -20.27
N PRO A 218 3.46 43.60 -20.75
CA PRO A 218 2.23 44.31 -21.09
C PRO A 218 1.83 43.92 -22.52
N THR A 219 1.16 42.78 -22.71
CA THR A 219 0.41 42.56 -23.94
C THR A 219 -0.98 41.99 -23.65
N LYS A 220 -1.94 42.62 -24.31
CA LYS A 220 -3.39 42.56 -24.14
C LYS A 220 -3.93 41.14 -24.27
N PHE A 221 -4.65 40.66 -23.27
CA PHE A 221 -5.82 39.81 -23.48
C PHE A 221 -6.78 40.00 -22.31
N GLU A 222 -8.04 40.30 -22.65
CA GLU A 222 -9.13 40.55 -21.74
C GLU A 222 -9.30 39.35 -20.80
N GLU A 223 -9.04 39.57 -19.51
CA GLU A 223 -9.59 38.74 -18.47
C GLU A 223 -11.11 38.87 -18.55
N ARG A 224 -11.77 37.92 -19.23
CA ARG A 224 -13.09 37.47 -18.78
C ARG A 224 -12.86 36.84 -17.41
N THR A 225 -12.83 37.70 -16.40
CA THR A 225 -13.00 37.35 -15.00
C THR A 225 -14.38 36.72 -14.86
N MET A 226 -14.47 35.40 -15.11
CA MET A 226 -15.49 34.62 -14.43
C MET A 226 -15.19 34.81 -12.95
N TYR A 227 -16.10 35.50 -12.26
CA TYR A 227 -16.10 35.65 -10.81
C TYR A 227 -15.86 34.28 -10.16
N LEU A 228 -14.62 34.03 -9.73
CA LEU A 228 -14.32 33.02 -8.74
C LEU A 228 -14.84 33.58 -7.42
N SER A 229 -16.09 33.22 -7.15
CA SER A 229 -16.81 33.46 -5.91
C SER A 229 -15.88 33.36 -4.70
N GLU A 230 -15.87 34.43 -3.91
CA GLU A 230 -15.38 34.59 -2.55
C GLU A 230 -14.50 33.46 -1.99
N LYS A 231 -13.27 33.79 -1.58
CA LYS A 231 -12.48 32.97 -0.64
C LYS A 231 -13.43 32.47 0.45
N PRO A 232 -13.61 31.15 0.66
CA PRO A 232 -14.55 30.67 1.65
C PRO A 232 -14.14 31.24 3.00
N LYS A 233 -15.02 32.06 3.59
CA LYS A 233 -14.86 32.63 4.94
C LYS A 233 -14.34 31.51 5.84
N GLU A 234 -13.22 31.72 6.54
CA GLU A 234 -12.47 30.69 7.28
C GLU A 234 -13.37 29.81 8.18
N ASN A 235 -14.47 30.38 8.67
CA ASN A 235 -15.53 29.69 9.42
C ASN A 235 -16.21 28.54 8.67
N LYS A 236 -16.42 28.63 7.34
CA LYS A 236 -16.99 27.53 6.52
C LYS A 236 -16.00 26.38 6.38
N CYS A 237 -14.72 26.68 6.14
CA CYS A 237 -13.66 25.68 6.07
C CYS A 237 -13.47 24.98 7.41
N GLN A 238 -13.43 25.73 8.52
CA GLN A 238 -13.33 25.15 9.87
C GLN A 238 -14.55 24.29 10.22
N LYS A 239 -15.77 24.73 9.86
CA LYS A 239 -16.99 23.90 9.97
C LYS A 239 -16.86 22.62 9.16
N MET A 240 -16.40 22.69 7.92
CA MET A 240 -16.18 21.53 7.06
C MET A 240 -15.11 20.58 7.63
N PHE A 241 -14.01 21.10 8.17
CA PHE A 241 -13.00 20.30 8.87
C PHE A 241 -13.57 19.61 10.12
N ASN A 242 -14.45 20.28 10.86
CA ASN A 242 -15.11 19.67 12.02
C ASN A 242 -16.10 18.57 11.59
N VAL A 243 -16.86 18.77 10.51
CA VAL A 243 -17.72 17.74 9.93
C VAL A 243 -16.90 16.55 9.46
N ILE A 244 -15.78 16.77 8.75
CA ILE A 244 -14.86 15.72 8.33
C ILE A 244 -14.29 14.96 9.55
N LYS A 245 -13.95 15.67 10.63
CA LYS A 245 -13.51 15.05 11.88
C LYS A 245 -14.59 14.19 12.53
N GLU A 246 -15.85 14.61 12.50
CA GLU A 246 -16.96 13.79 13.01
C GLU A 246 -17.22 12.57 12.10
N LEU A 247 -17.18 12.74 10.78
CA LEU A 247 -17.32 11.62 9.82
C LEU A 247 -16.21 10.57 9.99
N ASN A 248 -14.96 11.01 10.24
CA ASN A 248 -13.84 10.09 10.50
C ASN A 248 -13.97 9.32 11.83
N LYS A 249 -14.87 9.72 12.74
CA LYS A 249 -15.15 8.93 13.95
C LYS A 249 -16.16 7.82 13.69
N LEU A 250 -17.00 7.96 12.66
CA LEU A 250 -17.93 6.92 12.26
C LEU A 250 -17.14 5.77 11.63
N PRO A 251 -17.53 4.51 11.91
CA PRO A 251 -16.87 3.39 11.27
C PRO A 251 -17.11 3.43 9.76
N PRO A 252 -16.12 2.98 8.96
CA PRO A 252 -16.25 2.99 7.51
C PRO A 252 -17.41 2.08 7.08
N PRO A 253 -18.30 2.53 6.18
CA PRO A 253 -19.37 1.68 5.67
C PRO A 253 -18.77 0.51 4.88
N VAL A 254 -19.50 -0.61 4.92
CA VAL A 254 -19.15 -1.83 4.21
C VAL A 254 -20.10 -2.03 3.04
N CYS A 255 -19.57 -1.98 1.82
CA CYS A 255 -20.33 -2.22 0.59
C CYS A 255 -20.37 -3.73 0.30
N LYS A 256 -21.56 -4.29 0.06
CA LYS A 256 -21.74 -5.69 -0.37
C LYS A 256 -21.93 -5.75 -1.89
N LEU A 257 -21.19 -6.66 -2.54
CA LEU A 257 -21.49 -7.13 -3.89
C LEU A 257 -21.70 -8.64 -3.82
N SER A 258 -22.87 -9.10 -4.25
CA SER A 258 -23.17 -10.54 -4.36
C SER A 258 -23.10 -10.98 -5.81
N ILE A 259 -22.49 -12.14 -6.02
CA ILE A 259 -22.59 -12.89 -7.26
C ILE A 259 -23.75 -13.87 -7.07
N SER A 260 -24.77 -13.74 -7.92
CA SER A 260 -25.96 -14.59 -7.94
C SER A 260 -26.07 -15.34 -9.27
N ASN A 261 -26.85 -16.43 -9.29
CA ASN A 261 -27.15 -17.23 -10.48
C ASN A 261 -25.97 -17.97 -11.13
N ASN A 262 -25.13 -18.62 -10.32
CA ASN A 262 -24.06 -19.48 -10.85
C ASN A 262 -24.50 -20.94 -10.84
N ASN A 263 -24.36 -21.62 -11.98
CA ASN A 263 -24.63 -23.06 -12.10
C ASN A 263 -23.52 -23.92 -11.47
N TYR A 264 -22.35 -23.34 -11.23
CA TYR A 264 -21.15 -24.02 -10.76
C TYR A 264 -20.59 -23.36 -9.50
N GLN A 265 -19.92 -24.15 -8.68
CA GLN A 265 -19.29 -23.68 -7.44
C GLN A 265 -18.19 -22.66 -7.76
N VAL A 266 -18.30 -21.49 -7.13
CA VAL A 266 -17.27 -20.46 -7.18
C VAL A 266 -16.23 -20.77 -6.10
N SER A 267 -15.00 -21.00 -6.53
CA SER A 267 -13.91 -21.40 -5.64
C SER A 267 -13.13 -20.20 -5.10
N CYS A 268 -12.98 -19.15 -5.90
CA CYS A 268 -12.24 -17.95 -5.52
C CYS A 268 -12.79 -16.72 -6.24
N GLY A 269 -12.57 -15.54 -5.66
CA GLY A 269 -12.88 -14.28 -6.31
C GLY A 269 -12.05 -13.14 -5.75
N ILE A 270 -11.91 -12.10 -6.57
CA ILE A 270 -11.32 -10.83 -6.21
C ILE A 270 -12.21 -9.70 -6.67
N ILE A 271 -12.33 -8.70 -5.79
CA ILE A 271 -12.94 -7.42 -6.10
C ILE A 271 -11.88 -6.33 -6.17
N LYS A 272 -11.92 -5.54 -7.25
CA LYS A 272 -11.06 -4.37 -7.41
C LYS A 272 -11.86 -3.16 -7.85
N ARG A 273 -12.34 -2.40 -6.88
CA ARG A 273 -13.16 -1.20 -7.09
C ARG A 273 -12.38 -0.05 -7.70
N GLN A 274 -11.06 0.03 -7.48
CA GLN A 274 -10.23 1.07 -8.12
C GLN A 274 -10.21 0.93 -9.63
N SER A 275 -10.27 -0.30 -10.15
CA SER A 275 -10.35 -0.59 -11.58
C SER A 275 -11.78 -0.81 -12.07
N GLY A 276 -12.74 -0.97 -11.16
CA GLY A 276 -14.13 -1.28 -11.50
C GLY A 276 -14.31 -2.70 -12.03
N ILE A 277 -13.49 -3.66 -11.60
CA ILE A 277 -13.50 -5.05 -12.11
C ILE A 277 -13.70 -6.03 -10.95
N VAL A 278 -14.51 -7.06 -11.18
CA VAL A 278 -14.67 -8.26 -10.36
C VAL A 278 -14.22 -9.46 -11.16
N ILE A 279 -13.45 -10.34 -10.53
CA ILE A 279 -12.90 -11.53 -11.15
C ILE A 279 -13.17 -12.71 -10.25
N PHE A 280 -13.67 -13.79 -10.81
CA PHE A 280 -13.93 -14.99 -10.02
C PHE A 280 -13.76 -16.25 -10.86
N GLY A 281 -13.35 -17.31 -10.19
CA GLY A 281 -13.23 -18.63 -10.78
C GLY A 281 -14.49 -19.43 -10.51
N GLU A 282 -15.21 -19.81 -11.56
CA GLU A 282 -16.28 -20.81 -11.52
C GLU A 282 -15.71 -22.13 -11.98
N SER A 283 -15.47 -23.07 -11.06
CA SER A 283 -14.75 -24.31 -11.38
C SER A 283 -13.44 -24.03 -12.12
N ASN A 284 -13.27 -24.50 -13.36
CA ASN A 284 -12.09 -24.29 -14.20
C ASN A 284 -12.15 -23.02 -15.09
N VAL A 285 -13.28 -22.30 -15.08
CA VAL A 285 -13.50 -21.10 -15.89
C VAL A 285 -13.20 -19.85 -15.07
N LEU A 286 -12.33 -18.98 -15.58
CA LEU A 286 -12.13 -17.65 -15.02
C LEU A 286 -13.09 -16.67 -15.69
N ARG A 287 -13.88 -15.95 -14.90
CA ARG A 287 -14.77 -14.88 -15.38
C ARG A 287 -14.29 -13.52 -14.90
N ILE A 288 -14.29 -12.55 -15.80
CA ILE A 288 -14.00 -11.14 -15.53
C ILE A 288 -15.25 -10.33 -15.87
N MET A 289 -15.73 -9.55 -14.91
CA MET A 289 -16.92 -8.71 -15.03
C MET A 289 -16.62 -7.27 -14.58
N PRO A 290 -17.11 -6.25 -15.29
CA PRO A 290 -17.10 -4.89 -14.77
C PRO A 290 -18.12 -4.74 -13.63
N ILE A 291 -17.77 -4.03 -12.57
CA ILE A 291 -18.66 -3.78 -11.41
C ILE A 291 -19.82 -2.86 -11.80
N HIS A 292 -19.54 -1.86 -12.64
CA HIS A 292 -20.52 -0.92 -13.16
C HIS A 292 -20.13 -0.52 -14.59
N SER A 293 -20.77 -1.10 -15.60
CA SER A 293 -20.91 -0.42 -16.90
C SER A 293 -22.02 0.62 -16.78
N PHE A 294 -21.95 1.74 -17.50
CA PHE A 294 -23.09 2.68 -17.57
C PHE A 294 -24.38 1.96 -18.02
N ASP A 295 -24.24 0.88 -18.79
CA ASP A 295 -25.33 0.02 -19.24
C ASP A 295 -26.01 -0.76 -18.11
N SER A 296 -25.29 -1.07 -17.02
CA SER A 296 -25.86 -1.72 -15.83
C SER A 296 -26.79 -0.80 -15.02
N ILE A 297 -26.65 0.53 -15.16
CA ILE A 297 -27.58 1.51 -14.59
C ILE A 297 -28.89 1.56 -15.41
N LEU A 298 -28.83 1.19 -16.69
CA LEU A 298 -29.94 1.23 -17.63
C LEU A 298 -30.65 -0.13 -17.81
N ASN A 299 -30.29 -1.17 -17.04
CA ASN A 299 -30.79 -2.54 -17.23
C ASN A 299 -30.68 -3.02 -18.69
N LEU A 300 -29.60 -2.66 -19.38
CA LEU A 300 -29.29 -3.20 -20.70
C LEU A 300 -28.35 -4.39 -20.49
N ASP A 301 -28.89 -5.60 -20.70
CA ASP A 301 -28.34 -6.92 -20.35
C ASP A 301 -27.03 -7.34 -21.07
N SER A 302 -26.30 -6.43 -21.71
CA SER A 302 -24.96 -6.76 -22.22
C SER A 302 -23.91 -6.61 -21.13
N THR A 303 -23.93 -7.50 -20.13
CA THR A 303 -22.73 -7.69 -19.30
C THR A 303 -21.63 -8.24 -20.23
N ASN A 304 -20.69 -7.38 -20.62
CA ASN A 304 -19.50 -7.83 -21.34
C ASN A 304 -18.66 -8.68 -20.38
N GLN A 305 -18.97 -9.98 -20.33
CA GLN A 305 -18.24 -10.96 -19.54
C GLN A 305 -17.10 -11.53 -20.38
N ILE A 306 -15.89 -11.46 -19.85
CA ILE A 306 -14.73 -12.09 -20.48
C ILE A 306 -14.48 -13.40 -19.75
N THR A 307 -14.37 -14.50 -20.50
CA THR A 307 -14.18 -15.83 -19.95
C THR A 307 -12.89 -16.47 -20.46
N PHE A 308 -12.15 -17.14 -19.57
CA PHE A 308 -10.96 -17.90 -19.91
C PHE A 308 -11.08 -19.35 -19.42
N THR A 309 -10.72 -20.30 -20.29
CA THR A 309 -10.87 -21.75 -20.06
C THR A 309 -9.55 -22.50 -20.23
N HIS A 310 -8.44 -21.95 -19.70
CA HIS A 310 -7.11 -22.56 -19.85
C HIS A 310 -6.70 -23.54 -18.74
N HIS A 311 -7.45 -23.56 -17.64
CA HIS A 311 -7.23 -24.51 -16.54
C HIS A 311 -8.03 -25.79 -16.76
N SER A 312 -7.45 -26.92 -16.38
CA SER A 312 -8.15 -28.22 -16.46
C SER A 312 -8.93 -28.55 -15.19
N ASN A 313 -8.64 -27.87 -14.08
CA ASN A 313 -9.27 -28.08 -12.78
C ASN A 313 -9.62 -26.76 -12.09
N TYR A 314 -10.25 -26.82 -10.92
CA TYR A 314 -10.75 -25.63 -10.23
C TYR A 314 -9.67 -24.59 -9.92
N ILE A 315 -10.01 -23.32 -10.08
CA ILE A 315 -9.11 -22.19 -9.80
C ILE A 315 -9.08 -21.95 -8.28
N CYS A 316 -7.93 -22.04 -7.64
CA CYS A 316 -7.82 -21.87 -6.18
C CYS A 316 -7.69 -20.41 -5.77
N ALA A 317 -6.96 -19.62 -6.55
CA ALA A 317 -6.70 -18.22 -6.23
C ALA A 317 -6.40 -17.40 -7.48
N VAL A 318 -6.66 -16.10 -7.37
CA VAL A 318 -6.41 -15.09 -8.39
C VAL A 318 -5.67 -13.94 -7.71
N ASP A 319 -4.87 -13.17 -8.45
CA ASP A 319 -4.37 -11.86 -8.01
C ASP A 319 -4.18 -10.94 -9.23
N ILE A 320 -4.27 -9.63 -9.01
CA ILE A 320 -4.15 -8.59 -10.05
C ILE A 320 -3.07 -7.60 -9.66
N SER A 321 -2.21 -7.23 -10.60
CA SER A 321 -1.15 -6.25 -10.38
C SER A 321 -1.69 -4.86 -10.04
N ARG A 322 -0.90 -4.04 -9.32
CA ARG A 322 -1.32 -2.71 -8.84
C ARG A 322 -1.75 -1.78 -9.98
N ASP A 323 -1.09 -1.87 -11.13
CA ASP A 323 -1.33 -1.13 -12.37
C ASP A 323 -2.46 -1.70 -13.23
N ASN A 324 -3.09 -2.81 -12.83
CA ASN A 324 -4.17 -3.50 -13.55
C ASN A 324 -3.77 -4.03 -14.95
N SER A 325 -2.48 -4.20 -15.20
CA SER A 325 -1.99 -4.72 -16.48
C SER A 325 -1.97 -6.25 -16.50
N THR A 326 -1.62 -6.89 -15.39
CA THR A 326 -1.40 -8.34 -15.34
C THR A 326 -2.32 -9.00 -14.33
N LEU A 327 -2.81 -10.16 -14.72
CA LEU A 327 -3.62 -11.03 -13.88
C LEU A 327 -2.96 -12.40 -13.79
N VAL A 328 -2.98 -12.97 -12.60
CA VAL A 328 -2.42 -14.29 -12.37
C VAL A 328 -3.44 -15.18 -11.69
N THR A 329 -3.59 -16.39 -12.22
CA THR A 329 -4.43 -17.43 -11.62
C THR A 329 -3.62 -18.66 -11.28
N THR A 330 -4.06 -19.35 -10.23
CA THR A 330 -3.52 -20.65 -9.82
C THR A 330 -4.63 -21.65 -9.67
N SER A 331 -4.39 -22.88 -10.10
CA SER A 331 -5.39 -23.94 -10.11
C SER A 331 -4.90 -25.20 -9.38
N ALA A 332 -5.86 -26.06 -9.08
CA ALA A 332 -5.61 -27.42 -8.61
C ALA A 332 -5.05 -28.35 -9.70
N ASP A 333 -4.89 -27.87 -10.94
CA ASP A 333 -4.13 -28.54 -12.00
C ASP A 333 -2.60 -28.40 -11.87
N ASN A 334 -2.13 -27.85 -10.74
CA ASN A 334 -0.72 -27.57 -10.41
C ASN A 334 -0.08 -26.47 -11.27
N THR A 335 -0.87 -25.77 -12.09
CA THR A 335 -0.38 -24.73 -13.00
C THR A 335 -0.73 -23.33 -12.52
N LEU A 336 0.07 -22.38 -13.02
CA LEU A 336 -0.19 -20.96 -12.88
C LEU A 336 -0.33 -20.35 -14.28
N CYS A 337 -1.35 -19.54 -14.49
CA CYS A 337 -1.57 -18.84 -15.76
C CYS A 337 -1.41 -17.33 -15.54
N ILE A 338 -0.66 -16.67 -16.42
CA ILE A 338 -0.44 -15.23 -16.44
C ILE A 338 -1.16 -14.66 -17.65
N TYR A 339 -2.02 -13.68 -17.41
CA TYR A 339 -2.84 -12.99 -18.39
C TYR A 339 -2.46 -11.53 -18.47
N ASP A 340 -2.54 -10.99 -19.68
CA ASP A 340 -2.50 -9.56 -19.93
C ASP A 340 -3.94 -9.04 -19.98
N LEU A 341 -4.26 -8.09 -19.11
CA LEU A 341 -5.58 -7.46 -19.02
C LEU A 341 -5.75 -6.33 -20.05
N THR A 342 -4.67 -5.88 -20.70
CA THR A 342 -4.78 -4.88 -21.77
C THR A 342 -5.31 -5.52 -23.06
N ASP A 343 -4.78 -6.68 -23.40
CA ASP A 343 -5.15 -7.47 -24.59
C ASP A 343 -6.14 -8.60 -24.28
N PHE A 344 -6.47 -8.84 -23.00
CA PHE A 344 -7.28 -9.97 -22.53
C PHE A 344 -6.83 -11.32 -23.10
N ARG A 345 -5.53 -11.61 -23.03
CA ARG A 345 -4.95 -12.86 -23.53
C ARG A 345 -4.10 -13.57 -22.51
N LEU A 346 -4.03 -14.90 -22.62
CA LEU A 346 -3.04 -15.69 -21.90
C LEU A 346 -1.64 -15.36 -22.44
N VAL A 347 -0.76 -14.87 -21.58
CA VAL A 347 0.64 -14.62 -21.93
C VAL A 347 1.45 -15.89 -21.71
N ARG A 348 1.29 -16.54 -20.55
CA ARG A 348 2.10 -17.70 -20.17
C ARG A 348 1.33 -18.67 -19.29
N LYS A 349 1.63 -19.95 -19.46
CA LYS A 349 1.27 -21.03 -18.54
C LYS A 349 2.54 -21.59 -17.92
N CYS A 350 2.68 -21.44 -16.60
CA CYS A 350 3.85 -21.82 -15.83
C CYS A 350 3.61 -23.19 -15.18
N LEU A 351 4.56 -24.10 -15.39
CA LEU A 351 4.57 -25.45 -14.84
C LEU A 351 5.74 -25.57 -13.85
N GLY A 352 5.53 -26.25 -12.74
CA GLY A 352 6.62 -26.60 -11.83
C GLY A 352 6.15 -27.19 -10.50
N HIS A 353 5.02 -26.73 -9.95
CA HIS A 353 4.48 -27.32 -8.73
C HIS A 353 4.06 -28.78 -8.96
N VAL A 354 4.25 -29.60 -7.93
CA VAL A 354 3.91 -31.04 -7.98
C VAL A 354 2.46 -31.29 -7.53
N ASN A 355 1.95 -30.42 -6.66
CA ASN A 355 0.62 -30.51 -6.06
C ASN A 355 -0.17 -29.21 -6.30
N PRO A 356 -1.49 -29.20 -5.99
CA PRO A 356 -2.35 -28.04 -6.18
C PRO A 356 -1.77 -26.75 -5.64
N VAL A 357 -1.91 -25.66 -6.40
CA VAL A 357 -1.42 -24.34 -6.00
C VAL A 357 -2.57 -23.59 -5.35
N TYR A 358 -2.49 -23.39 -4.03
CA TYR A 358 -3.60 -22.85 -3.24
C TYR A 358 -3.65 -21.33 -3.20
N CYS A 359 -2.50 -20.66 -3.34
CA CYS A 359 -2.44 -19.21 -3.19
C CYS A 359 -1.42 -18.58 -4.13
N VAL A 360 -1.69 -17.33 -4.47
CA VAL A 360 -0.85 -16.51 -5.35
C VAL A 360 -0.86 -15.06 -4.89
N LYS A 361 0.30 -14.41 -4.98
CA LYS A 361 0.43 -12.95 -4.85
C LYS A 361 1.42 -12.37 -5.83
N ILE A 362 1.05 -11.23 -6.40
CA ILE A 362 1.92 -10.38 -7.22
C ILE A 362 2.63 -9.39 -6.29
N SER A 363 3.91 -9.19 -6.53
CA SER A 363 4.73 -8.19 -5.84
C SER A 363 4.24 -6.76 -6.12
N ASN A 364 4.38 -5.85 -5.17
CA ASN A 364 3.89 -4.47 -5.32
C ASN A 364 4.58 -3.70 -6.47
N ASN A 365 5.77 -4.11 -6.89
CA ASN A 365 6.48 -3.56 -8.04
C ASN A 365 6.08 -4.21 -9.38
N GLY A 366 5.23 -5.24 -9.38
CA GLY A 366 4.75 -5.92 -10.58
C GLY A 366 5.77 -6.80 -11.29
N THR A 367 6.89 -7.13 -10.65
CA THR A 367 7.98 -7.89 -11.30
C THR A 367 7.94 -9.40 -11.01
N TYR A 368 7.58 -9.75 -9.77
CA TYR A 368 7.56 -11.13 -9.30
C TYR A 368 6.15 -11.60 -8.93
N VAL A 369 5.92 -12.90 -9.09
CA VAL A 369 4.80 -13.63 -8.48
C VAL A 369 5.34 -14.60 -7.44
N ALA A 370 4.66 -14.72 -6.31
CA ALA A 370 4.88 -15.80 -5.36
C ALA A 370 3.66 -16.70 -5.28
N THR A 371 3.89 -18.02 -5.27
CA THR A 371 2.86 -19.06 -5.16
C THR A 371 3.13 -19.95 -3.96
N GLY A 372 2.06 -20.51 -3.38
CA GLY A 372 2.14 -21.54 -2.34
C GLY A 372 1.28 -22.76 -2.72
N SER A 373 1.81 -23.95 -2.49
CA SER A 373 1.23 -25.21 -2.96
C SER A 373 1.12 -26.27 -1.86
N GLY A 374 0.31 -27.29 -2.12
CA GLY A 374 0.26 -28.54 -1.38
C GLY A 374 1.53 -29.38 -1.45
N ASP A 375 2.54 -28.98 -2.23
CA ASP A 375 3.86 -29.62 -2.28
C ASP A 375 4.79 -29.13 -1.15
N THR A 376 4.22 -28.42 -0.16
CA THR A 376 4.90 -27.80 0.98
C THR A 376 5.94 -26.74 0.61
N THR A 377 5.98 -26.31 -0.66
CA THR A 377 6.87 -25.26 -1.13
C THR A 377 6.12 -23.98 -1.46
N ALA A 378 6.79 -22.84 -1.25
CA ALA A 378 6.44 -21.62 -1.93
C ALA A 378 7.45 -21.37 -3.06
N ARG A 379 7.02 -20.77 -4.17
CA ARG A 379 7.90 -20.51 -5.32
C ARG A 379 7.81 -19.07 -5.77
N LEU A 380 8.93 -18.54 -6.25
CA LEU A 380 9.02 -17.22 -6.86
C LEU A 380 9.15 -17.36 -8.37
N TRP A 381 8.34 -16.60 -9.10
CA TRP A 381 8.31 -16.56 -10.55
C TRP A 381 8.58 -15.14 -11.02
N ASP A 382 9.27 -15.01 -12.14
CA ASP A 382 9.37 -13.76 -12.88
C ASP A 382 8.17 -13.63 -13.82
N ILE A 383 7.45 -12.51 -13.75
CA ILE A 383 6.26 -12.25 -14.58
C ILE A 383 6.64 -12.15 -16.05
N SER A 384 7.78 -11.49 -16.34
CA SER A 384 8.19 -11.19 -17.71
C SER A 384 8.56 -12.46 -18.48
N THR A 385 9.35 -13.33 -17.86
CA THR A 385 9.84 -14.57 -18.47
C THR A 385 8.95 -15.78 -18.19
N GLY A 386 8.10 -15.73 -17.15
CA GLY A 386 7.35 -16.89 -16.65
C GLY A 386 8.23 -17.97 -16.01
N ARG A 387 9.52 -17.70 -15.81
CA ARG A 387 10.46 -18.68 -15.26
C ARG A 387 10.38 -18.71 -13.75
N GLN A 388 10.52 -19.91 -13.20
CA GLN A 388 10.74 -20.09 -11.77
C GLN A 388 12.13 -19.57 -11.41
N LEU A 389 12.17 -18.58 -10.52
CA LEU A 389 13.42 -18.03 -10.02
C LEU A 389 13.92 -18.83 -8.81
N ARG A 390 13.01 -19.16 -7.87
CA ARG A 390 13.35 -19.69 -6.55
C ARG A 390 12.30 -20.61 -6.00
N VAL A 391 12.74 -21.51 -5.12
CA VAL A 391 11.90 -22.37 -4.29
C VAL A 391 12.24 -22.10 -2.83
N TYR A 392 11.21 -21.83 -2.02
CA TYR A 392 11.30 -21.67 -0.58
C TYR A 392 10.84 -22.97 0.07
N CYS A 393 11.80 -23.82 0.42
CA CYS A 393 11.58 -25.08 1.12
C CYS A 393 11.77 -24.88 2.62
N GLY A 394 10.83 -25.41 3.43
CA GLY A 394 10.98 -25.41 4.89
C GLY A 394 9.69 -25.62 5.66
N HIS A 395 8.52 -25.43 5.04
CA HIS A 395 7.25 -25.86 5.63
C HIS A 395 7.14 -27.38 5.63
N SER A 396 6.53 -27.94 6.68
CA SER A 396 6.29 -29.38 6.82
C SER A 396 4.93 -29.82 6.29
N GLN A 397 4.07 -28.86 5.92
CA GLN A 397 2.74 -29.09 5.35
C GLN A 397 2.44 -28.05 4.27
N SER A 398 1.30 -28.18 3.60
CA SER A 398 0.83 -27.31 2.51
C SER A 398 0.98 -25.83 2.84
N VAL A 399 1.47 -25.05 1.87
CA VAL A 399 1.53 -23.58 1.96
C VAL A 399 0.19 -23.03 1.49
N THR A 400 -0.57 -22.48 2.43
CA THR A 400 -1.98 -22.07 2.25
C THR A 400 -2.10 -20.60 1.89
N CYS A 401 -1.14 -19.76 2.28
CA CYS A 401 -1.16 -18.33 1.95
C CYS A 401 0.24 -17.75 1.80
N VAL A 402 0.35 -16.73 0.95
CA VAL A 402 1.60 -16.03 0.67
C VAL A 402 1.31 -14.54 0.58
N THR A 403 2.23 -13.69 1.04
CA THR A 403 2.11 -12.23 0.91
C THR A 403 3.48 -11.56 0.83
N PHE A 404 3.60 -10.56 -0.03
CA PHE A 404 4.82 -9.74 -0.13
C PHE A 404 4.81 -8.65 0.94
N HIS A 405 5.99 -8.40 1.51
CA HIS A 405 6.20 -7.19 2.28
C HIS A 405 6.13 -5.97 1.35
N PRO A 406 5.63 -4.80 1.79
CA PRO A 406 5.48 -3.61 0.93
C PRO A 406 6.76 -3.14 0.22
N ASN A 407 7.94 -3.44 0.79
CA ASN A 407 9.24 -3.14 0.16
C ASN A 407 9.68 -4.16 -0.92
N CYS A 408 8.90 -5.22 -1.17
CA CYS A 408 9.18 -6.31 -2.12
C CYS A 408 10.46 -7.12 -1.87
N LEU A 409 11.20 -6.91 -0.77
CA LEU A 409 12.42 -7.66 -0.44
C LEU A 409 12.16 -8.90 0.41
N TYR A 410 11.01 -8.94 1.09
CA TYR A 410 10.63 -10.03 1.96
C TYR A 410 9.29 -10.64 1.52
N LEU A 411 9.18 -11.94 1.75
CA LEU A 411 7.98 -12.74 1.49
C LEU A 411 7.57 -13.40 2.80
N ALA A 412 6.29 -13.33 3.17
CA ALA A 412 5.74 -14.14 4.26
C ALA A 412 4.90 -15.26 3.69
N THR A 413 5.08 -16.46 4.22
CA THR A 413 4.33 -17.66 3.86
C THR A 413 3.67 -18.24 5.11
N GLY A 414 2.39 -18.58 5.01
CA GLY A 414 1.63 -19.27 6.04
C GLY A 414 1.24 -20.65 5.55
N SER A 415 1.18 -21.61 6.47
CA SER A 415 0.98 -23.02 6.14
C SER A 415 0.02 -23.70 7.12
N ALA A 416 -0.44 -24.87 6.70
CA ALA A 416 -1.14 -25.82 7.56
C ALA A 416 -0.25 -26.31 8.73
N ASP A 417 1.08 -26.17 8.65
CA ASP A 417 2.01 -26.45 9.74
C ASP A 417 1.92 -25.47 10.93
N LYS A 418 0.97 -24.52 10.87
CA LYS A 418 0.61 -23.55 11.91
C LYS A 418 1.66 -22.47 12.15
N ASN A 419 2.69 -22.42 11.30
CA ASN A 419 3.77 -21.46 11.38
C ASN A 419 3.76 -20.49 10.20
N ILE A 420 4.26 -19.29 10.46
CA ILE A 420 4.58 -18.32 9.40
C ILE A 420 6.08 -18.30 9.24
N ARG A 421 6.56 -18.35 8.00
CA ARG A 421 7.97 -18.12 7.68
C ARG A 421 8.12 -16.82 6.90
N LEU A 422 9.12 -16.03 7.27
CA LEU A 422 9.53 -14.83 6.57
C LEU A 422 10.82 -15.13 5.80
N TRP A 423 10.81 -14.91 4.50
CA TRP A 423 11.89 -15.22 3.58
C TRP A 423 12.48 -13.95 3.00
N CYS A 424 13.78 -13.98 2.71
CA CYS A 424 14.39 -12.99 1.84
C CYS A 424 14.18 -13.39 0.38
N VAL A 425 13.54 -12.52 -0.41
CA VAL A 425 13.23 -12.76 -1.82
C VAL A 425 14.52 -13.03 -2.62
N ASN A 426 15.60 -12.31 -2.30
CA ASN A 426 16.89 -12.41 -3.01
C ASN A 426 17.80 -13.53 -2.52
N LYS A 427 17.48 -14.26 -1.45
CA LYS A 427 18.34 -15.36 -0.98
C LYS A 427 17.62 -16.70 -0.82
N ALA A 428 16.27 -16.72 -0.86
CA ALA A 428 15.48 -17.89 -0.51
C ALA A 428 15.77 -18.47 0.89
N VAL A 429 16.35 -17.65 1.77
CA VAL A 429 16.67 -18.02 3.15
C VAL A 429 15.52 -17.59 4.06
N CYS A 430 15.12 -18.49 4.96
CA CYS A 430 14.19 -18.19 6.04
C CYS A 430 14.88 -17.27 7.04
N VAL A 431 14.41 -16.03 7.13
CA VAL A 431 14.92 -15.01 8.05
C VAL A 431 14.29 -15.15 9.43
N ARG A 432 12.98 -15.45 9.47
CA ARG A 432 12.24 -15.64 10.73
C ARG A 432 11.21 -16.73 10.64
N LEU A 433 11.07 -17.46 11.74
CA LEU A 433 9.96 -18.37 12.02
C LEU A 433 9.08 -17.73 13.09
N MET A 434 7.78 -17.62 12.83
CA MET A 434 6.80 -17.10 13.79
C MET A 434 5.78 -18.20 14.08
N HIS A 435 5.71 -18.60 15.35
CA HIS A 435 4.70 -19.53 15.83
C HIS A 435 3.36 -18.80 15.93
N ALA A 436 2.51 -19.03 14.94
CA ALA A 436 1.31 -18.23 14.78
C ALA A 436 0.14 -18.80 15.57
N SER A 437 -0.23 -20.05 15.32
CA SER A 437 -1.52 -20.59 15.74
C SER A 437 -1.44 -22.06 16.14
N LYS A 438 -2.53 -22.56 16.69
CA LYS A 438 -2.82 -23.97 16.95
C LYS A 438 -3.56 -24.64 15.77
N GLY A 439 -4.07 -23.85 14.82
CA GLY A 439 -4.75 -24.28 13.60
C GLY A 439 -4.05 -23.78 12.33
N THR A 440 -4.56 -24.18 11.16
CA THR A 440 -3.97 -23.77 9.89
C THR A 440 -4.06 -22.26 9.70
N ILE A 441 -3.16 -21.72 8.89
CA ILE A 441 -3.13 -20.29 8.56
C ILE A 441 -3.90 -20.09 7.26
N ASN A 442 -4.99 -19.34 7.31
CA ASN A 442 -5.83 -19.13 6.12
C ASN A 442 -5.37 -17.93 5.29
N HIS A 443 -4.93 -16.86 5.95
CA HIS A 443 -4.56 -15.63 5.26
C HIS A 443 -3.53 -14.80 6.04
N LEU A 444 -2.68 -14.10 5.29
CA LEU A 444 -1.68 -13.17 5.80
C LEU A 444 -1.80 -11.81 5.11
N ALA A 445 -1.64 -10.74 5.88
CA ALA A 445 -1.66 -9.39 5.33
C ALA A 445 -0.66 -8.48 6.08
N PHE A 446 0.30 -7.92 5.35
CA PHE A 446 1.16 -6.87 5.88
C PHE A 446 0.40 -5.55 6.01
N GLY A 447 0.70 -4.81 7.08
CA GLY A 447 0.27 -3.42 7.19
C GLY A 447 0.99 -2.54 6.15
N PRO A 448 0.42 -1.39 5.74
CA PRO A 448 1.00 -0.52 4.71
C PRO A 448 2.44 -0.06 5.00
N CYS A 449 2.79 0.12 6.27
CA CYS A 449 4.14 0.51 6.70
C CYS A 449 5.13 -0.67 6.78
N GLY A 450 4.69 -1.91 6.55
CA GLY A 450 5.53 -3.12 6.60
C GLY A 450 5.92 -3.62 8.01
N LYS A 451 5.77 -2.80 9.05
CA LYS A 451 6.15 -3.14 10.43
C LYS A 451 5.31 -4.25 11.06
N LEU A 452 4.04 -4.32 10.67
CA LEU A 452 3.04 -5.22 11.25
C LEU A 452 2.60 -6.26 10.23
N LEU A 453 2.37 -7.48 10.70
CA LEU A 453 1.81 -8.58 9.93
C LEU A 453 0.58 -9.13 10.66
N ALA A 454 -0.57 -9.14 10.00
CA ALA A 454 -1.78 -9.79 10.51
C ALA A 454 -1.88 -11.21 9.96
N CYS A 455 -2.23 -12.14 10.83
CA CYS A 455 -2.40 -13.56 10.53
C CYS A 455 -3.80 -14.01 10.94
N ALA A 456 -4.56 -14.56 9.98
CA ALA A 456 -5.81 -15.26 10.24
C ALA A 456 -5.58 -16.76 10.29
N SER A 457 -6.12 -17.40 11.32
CA SER A 457 -6.06 -18.84 11.50
C SER A 457 -7.44 -19.44 11.73
N GLU A 458 -7.56 -20.74 11.44
CA GLU A 458 -8.69 -21.59 11.83
C GLU A 458 -9.01 -21.54 13.32
N ASP A 459 -8.06 -21.15 14.18
CA ASP A 459 -8.25 -20.89 15.62
C ASP A 459 -9.28 -19.80 15.94
N LYS A 460 -9.91 -19.21 14.91
CA LYS A 460 -10.90 -18.13 15.00
C LYS A 460 -10.31 -16.85 15.58
N ASN A 461 -8.98 -16.74 15.56
CA ASN A 461 -8.22 -15.63 16.08
C ASN A 461 -7.39 -14.98 14.97
N ILE A 462 -7.28 -13.66 15.03
CA ILE A 462 -6.33 -12.90 14.23
C ILE A 462 -5.19 -12.50 15.14
N LYS A 463 -3.96 -12.84 14.78
CA LYS A 463 -2.78 -12.40 15.53
C LYS A 463 -2.02 -11.34 14.76
N ILE A 464 -1.62 -10.28 15.44
CA ILE A 464 -0.82 -9.21 14.87
C ILE A 464 0.61 -9.36 15.39
N PHE A 465 1.54 -9.55 14.47
CA PHE A 465 2.96 -9.68 14.73
C PHE A 465 3.67 -8.38 14.42
N GLU A 466 4.66 -8.05 15.25
CA GLU A 466 5.72 -7.15 14.85
C GLU A 466 6.77 -7.95 14.06
N VAL A 467 7.04 -7.54 12.82
CA VAL A 467 7.88 -8.31 11.90
C VAL A 467 9.34 -8.37 12.37
N LEU A 468 9.82 -7.33 13.06
CA LEU A 468 11.18 -7.26 13.58
C LEU A 468 11.41 -8.11 14.82
N THR A 469 10.49 -8.06 15.78
CA THR A 469 10.66 -8.78 17.05
C THR A 469 10.08 -10.18 16.97
N SER A 470 9.29 -10.48 15.92
CA SER A 470 8.50 -11.71 15.78
C SER A 470 7.55 -11.94 16.97
N LYS A 471 7.26 -10.90 17.75
CA LYS A 471 6.37 -10.97 18.91
C LYS A 471 4.94 -10.69 18.49
N ILE A 472 4.01 -11.38 19.14
CA ILE A 472 2.59 -11.10 19.05
C ILE A 472 2.32 -9.81 19.84
N ILE A 473 1.89 -8.76 19.15
CA ILE A 473 1.47 -7.50 19.77
C ILE A 473 0.03 -7.63 20.27
N ALA A 474 -0.83 -8.29 19.49
CA ALA A 474 -2.25 -8.35 19.77
C ALA A 474 -2.92 -9.62 19.24
N GLU A 475 -3.99 -10.04 19.90
CA GLU A 475 -4.86 -11.12 19.45
C GLU A 475 -6.31 -10.62 19.35
N LEU A 476 -6.92 -10.72 18.18
CA LEU A 476 -8.32 -10.36 17.93
C LEU A 476 -9.15 -11.64 17.88
N ARG A 477 -10.20 -11.73 18.71
CA ARG A 477 -11.06 -12.93 18.76
C ARG A 477 -12.28 -12.76 17.88
N CYS A 478 -12.45 -13.65 16.92
CA CYS A 478 -13.66 -13.79 16.13
C CYS A 478 -14.43 -15.03 16.65
N LYS A 479 -15.03 -14.92 17.85
CA LYS A 479 -15.55 -16.05 18.67
C LYS A 479 -16.31 -17.16 17.90
N GLU A 480 -17.00 -16.84 16.82
CA GLU A 480 -18.01 -17.73 16.21
C GLU A 480 -17.45 -18.56 15.03
N PHE A 481 -16.66 -17.97 14.13
CA PHE A 481 -16.40 -18.58 12.81
C PHE A 481 -14.93 -18.50 12.35
N HIS A 482 -14.56 -19.39 11.42
CA HIS A 482 -13.25 -19.39 10.78
C HIS A 482 -13.07 -18.14 9.92
N ILE A 483 -11.86 -17.58 9.96
CA ILE A 483 -11.53 -16.35 9.24
C ILE A 483 -10.97 -16.75 7.87
N VAL A 484 -11.56 -16.20 6.81
CA VAL A 484 -11.15 -16.47 5.43
C VAL A 484 -10.14 -15.41 4.97
N LYS A 485 -10.40 -14.13 5.27
CA LYS A 485 -9.58 -13.03 4.75
C LYS A 485 -9.40 -11.90 5.74
N VAL A 486 -8.22 -11.24 5.66
CA VAL A 486 -7.84 -10.09 6.48
C VAL A 486 -7.24 -9.01 5.61
N VAL A 487 -7.67 -7.76 5.81
CA VAL A 487 -7.24 -6.59 5.04
C VAL A 487 -7.00 -5.41 5.96
N TRP A 488 -5.94 -4.67 5.68
CA TRP A 488 -5.61 -3.42 6.36
C TRP A 488 -6.21 -2.22 5.62
N ASN A 489 -6.57 -1.19 6.37
CA ASN A 489 -6.78 0.14 5.82
C ASN A 489 -5.46 0.66 5.19
N LYS A 490 -5.55 1.52 4.16
CA LYS A 490 -4.41 2.20 3.52
C LYS A 490 -3.50 2.94 4.51
N THR A 491 -4.03 3.40 5.64
CA THR A 491 -3.25 4.05 6.71
C THR A 491 -2.60 3.08 7.69
N GLY A 492 -3.08 1.83 7.75
CA GLY A 492 -2.66 0.83 8.74
C GLY A 492 -3.26 1.01 10.13
N SER A 493 -4.23 1.91 10.31
CA SER A 493 -4.89 2.13 11.62
C SER A 493 -5.97 1.10 11.93
N GLU A 494 -6.54 0.47 10.91
CA GLU A 494 -7.66 -0.45 11.03
C GLU A 494 -7.40 -1.75 10.29
N ILE A 495 -7.99 -2.82 10.81
CA ILE A 495 -8.04 -4.14 10.19
C ILE A 495 -9.50 -4.52 10.00
N CYS A 496 -9.83 -5.02 8.82
CA CYS A 496 -11.07 -5.71 8.54
C CYS A 496 -10.78 -7.19 8.36
N ALA A 497 -11.62 -8.05 8.92
CA ALA A 497 -11.58 -9.48 8.64
C ALA A 497 -12.96 -10.01 8.38
N GLY A 498 -13.01 -10.97 7.49
CA GLY A 498 -14.23 -11.65 7.12
C GLY A 498 -14.16 -13.13 7.41
N THR A 499 -15.28 -13.63 7.89
CA THR A 499 -15.48 -15.04 8.24
C THR A 499 -16.18 -15.78 7.12
N LEU A 500 -16.09 -17.11 7.14
CA LEU A 500 -16.71 -18.00 6.14
C LEU A 500 -18.22 -17.77 6.05
N GLU A 501 -18.89 -17.62 7.19
CA GLU A 501 -20.35 -17.39 7.31
C GLU A 501 -20.79 -15.95 6.96
N GLY A 502 -19.89 -15.15 6.37
CA GLY A 502 -20.23 -13.81 5.90
C GLY A 502 -20.34 -12.77 7.01
N VAL A 503 -19.73 -12.98 8.18
CA VAL A 503 -19.61 -11.92 9.18
C VAL A 503 -18.32 -11.16 8.96
N VAL A 504 -18.43 -9.84 8.76
CA VAL A 504 -17.30 -8.93 8.61
C VAL A 504 -17.13 -8.11 9.87
N LYS A 505 -15.91 -8.12 10.42
CA LYS A 505 -15.56 -7.39 11.63
C LYS A 505 -14.43 -6.42 11.35
N VAL A 506 -14.54 -5.22 11.92
CA VAL A 506 -13.53 -4.16 11.80
C VAL A 506 -12.97 -3.83 13.18
N TRP A 507 -11.65 -3.76 13.29
CA TRP A 507 -10.92 -3.40 14.51
C TRP A 507 -10.04 -2.18 14.26
N ASN A 508 -9.91 -1.33 15.27
CA ASN A 508 -8.94 -0.23 15.27
C ASN A 508 -7.68 -0.67 16.02
N VAL A 509 -6.60 -0.83 15.26
CA VAL A 509 -5.27 -1.23 15.71
C VAL A 509 -4.54 -0.04 16.33
N ALA A 510 -4.84 1.21 15.97
CA ALA A 510 -4.22 2.38 16.60
C ALA A 510 -4.50 2.44 18.11
N ARG A 511 -5.71 2.01 18.52
CA ARG A 511 -6.07 1.86 19.94
C ARG A 511 -5.26 0.79 20.68
N LEU A 512 -4.50 -0.07 20.00
CA LEU A 512 -3.62 -1.03 20.68
C LEU A 512 -2.53 -0.36 21.49
N LYS A 513 -1.97 0.75 20.98
CA LYS A 513 -0.98 1.52 21.74
C LYS A 513 -1.59 2.19 22.97
N GLU A 514 -2.90 2.44 22.95
CA GLU A 514 -3.65 3.06 24.04
C GLU A 514 -4.12 2.04 25.09
N ASN A 515 -4.29 0.77 24.72
CA ASN A 515 -4.87 -0.30 25.54
C ASN A 515 -3.87 -1.41 25.93
N CYS A 516 -2.58 -1.09 26.01
CA CYS A 516 -1.53 -2.07 26.34
C CYS A 516 -1.76 -2.84 27.65
N ASP A 517 -2.63 -2.36 28.54
CA ASP A 517 -2.64 -2.84 29.92
C ASP A 517 -3.86 -3.66 30.35
N ASN A 518 -4.93 -3.85 29.55
CA ASN A 518 -6.14 -4.47 30.12
C ASN A 518 -6.86 -5.57 29.35
N ASN A 519 -6.47 -5.93 28.13
CA ASN A 519 -6.87 -7.21 27.53
C ASN A 519 -5.98 -7.47 26.31
N LYS A 520 -5.37 -8.66 26.21
CA LYS A 520 -4.76 -9.13 24.94
C LYS A 520 -5.79 -9.21 23.80
N TYR A 521 -7.08 -9.11 24.14
CA TYR A 521 -8.22 -9.21 23.25
C TYR A 521 -8.86 -7.86 22.99
N ILE A 522 -8.93 -7.47 21.71
CA ILE A 522 -9.68 -6.30 21.27
C ILE A 522 -11.08 -6.72 20.82
N GLU A 523 -12.09 -6.04 21.33
CA GLU A 523 -13.46 -6.14 20.81
C GLU A 523 -13.54 -5.43 19.44
N SER A 524 -14.30 -6.01 18.50
CA SER A 524 -14.53 -5.40 17.19
C SER A 524 -15.30 -4.09 17.32
N MET A 525 -14.89 -3.05 16.59
CA MET A 525 -15.63 -1.79 16.52
C MET A 525 -16.99 -1.97 15.86
N VAL A 526 -17.02 -2.74 14.77
CA VAL A 526 -18.25 -3.06 14.06
C VAL A 526 -18.26 -4.52 13.66
N THR A 527 -19.44 -5.11 13.73
CA THR A 527 -19.76 -6.43 13.20
C THR A 527 -20.91 -6.26 12.20
N TYR A 528 -20.67 -6.58 10.93
CA TYR A 528 -21.65 -6.56 9.86
C TYR A 528 -21.96 -8.01 9.46
N PRO A 529 -23.18 -8.52 9.73
CA PRO A 529 -23.60 -9.83 9.24
C PRO A 529 -24.09 -9.72 7.79
N ILE A 530 -23.52 -10.50 6.88
CA ILE A 530 -23.82 -10.48 5.44
C ILE A 530 -24.61 -11.73 5.00
N HIS A 531 -24.63 -12.78 5.84
CA HIS A 531 -25.38 -14.04 5.68
C HIS A 531 -25.13 -14.78 4.35
N SER A 532 -23.93 -14.64 3.78
CA SER A 532 -23.53 -15.20 2.49
C SER A 532 -22.05 -15.59 2.51
N ASN A 533 -21.62 -16.56 1.69
CA ASN A 533 -20.24 -17.02 1.72
C ASN A 533 -19.29 -15.92 1.23
N LEU A 534 -18.25 -15.65 2.01
CA LEU A 534 -17.28 -14.60 1.71
C LEU A 534 -16.18 -15.10 0.77
N LEU A 535 -15.95 -14.37 -0.32
CA LEU A 535 -14.81 -14.59 -1.21
C LEU A 535 -13.66 -13.62 -0.95
N ASP A 536 -13.97 -12.32 -0.98
CA ASP A 536 -12.95 -11.27 -0.92
C ASP A 536 -13.40 -10.06 -0.11
N ILE A 537 -12.42 -9.33 0.40
CA ILE A 537 -12.55 -8.02 1.02
C ILE A 537 -11.51 -7.11 0.37
N GLU A 538 -11.92 -5.91 -0.03
CA GLU A 538 -11.02 -4.86 -0.50
C GLU A 538 -11.26 -3.55 0.25
N TYR A 539 -10.19 -2.86 0.62
CA TYR A 539 -10.26 -1.50 1.10
C TYR A 539 -9.97 -0.50 -0.04
N ALA A 540 -10.97 0.29 -0.42
CA ALA A 540 -10.85 1.31 -1.47
C ALA A 540 -11.75 2.51 -1.16
N PHE A 541 -11.37 3.70 -1.62
CA PHE A 541 -12.15 4.94 -1.44
C PHE A 541 -12.61 5.22 0.01
N GLY A 542 -11.82 4.82 1.02
CA GLY A 542 -12.17 5.05 2.43
C GLY A 542 -13.17 4.04 3.02
N THR A 543 -13.59 3.04 2.25
CA THR A 543 -14.62 2.08 2.64
C THR A 543 -14.14 0.64 2.41
N TYR A 544 -14.76 -0.33 3.07
CA TYR A 544 -14.53 -1.74 2.77
C TYR A 544 -15.59 -2.22 1.79
N ALA A 545 -15.19 -2.96 0.77
CA ALA A 545 -16.12 -3.73 -0.06
C ALA A 545 -15.88 -5.20 0.14
N VAL A 546 -16.97 -5.94 0.02
CA VAL A 546 -17.05 -7.36 0.33
C VAL A 546 -17.68 -8.05 -0.86
N LEU A 547 -16.97 -9.03 -1.41
CA LEU A 547 -17.46 -9.91 -2.46
C LEU A 547 -18.03 -11.17 -1.82
N THR A 548 -19.28 -11.46 -2.14
CA THR A 548 -20.02 -12.58 -1.57
C THR A 548 -20.69 -13.43 -2.63
N ILE A 549 -20.94 -14.68 -2.30
CA ILE A 549 -21.78 -15.58 -3.08
C ILE A 549 -23.01 -15.86 -2.25
N ASP A 550 -24.19 -15.64 -2.85
CA ASP A 550 -25.43 -15.99 -2.19
C ASP A 550 -25.47 -17.51 -1.98
N LYS A 551 -25.85 -17.95 -0.77
CA LYS A 551 -25.99 -19.36 -0.46
C LYS A 551 -27.10 -19.93 -1.35
N GLN A 552 -26.74 -20.53 -2.47
CA GLN A 552 -27.60 -21.56 -3.05
C GLN A 552 -27.50 -22.76 -2.11
N ASP A 553 -28.63 -23.39 -1.82
CA ASP A 553 -28.67 -24.62 -1.03
C ASP A 553 -27.81 -25.69 -1.71
N SER A 554 -26.52 -25.76 -1.36
CA SER A 554 -25.61 -26.79 -1.85
C SER A 554 -25.11 -27.59 -0.66
N TYR A 555 -25.65 -28.80 -0.56
CA TYR A 555 -25.23 -29.88 0.32
C TYR A 555 -23.73 -30.20 0.21
N VAL A 556 -23.19 -30.62 1.36
CA VAL A 556 -21.91 -31.28 1.68
C VAL A 556 -20.71 -30.39 1.97
#